data_AF-D9W6D1-F1
#
_entry.id   AF-D9W6D1-F1
#
_cell.length_a   1.000
_cell.length_b   1.000
_cell.length_c   1.000
_cell.angle_alpha   90.00
_cell.angle_beta   90.00
_cell.angle_gamma   90.00
#
_symmetry.space_group_name_H-M   'P 1'
#
loop_
_entity.id
_entity.type
_entity.pdbx_description
1 polymer ?
#
loop_
_entity_poly.entity_id
_entity_poly.type
_entity_poly.pdbx_seq_one_letter_code
_entity_poly.pdbx_strand_id
1 'polypeptide(L)'
;MTAELAVRLPDRFWSVPYVGARFPGSPAVAERPDLAEGANCQLFAYAVLRHHGLEPPALRSSDLWADSASTTHVTAARPLDLLLFNATDDAYGAHVGVWAGPDQVLHLCAEAGAPAVWPLSAFAARPRYRTLIGVKRVTARSARAQCPSRG
;
A
#
# COMPACT_ATOMS: atom_id res chain seq x y z
N MET A 1 -3.55 -24.94 6.02
CA MET A 1 -4.63 -23.96 5.82
C MET A 1 -4.04 -22.78 5.07
N THR A 2 -4.40 -22.58 3.80
CA THR A 2 -4.05 -21.37 3.05
C THR A 2 -4.87 -20.22 3.62
N ALA A 3 -4.21 -19.21 4.20
CA ALA A 3 -4.89 -18.01 4.66
C ALA A 3 -5.55 -17.33 3.45
N GLU A 4 -6.85 -17.08 3.53
CA GLU A 4 -7.59 -16.38 2.49
C GLU A 4 -7.25 -14.88 2.52
N LEU A 5 -6.91 -14.30 1.37
CA LEU A 5 -6.61 -12.87 1.27
C LEU A 5 -7.91 -12.06 1.43
N ALA A 6 -8.00 -11.24 2.47
CA ALA A 6 -9.13 -10.35 2.71
C ALA A 6 -9.22 -9.19 1.70
N VAL A 7 -8.14 -8.92 0.96
CA VAL A 7 -8.09 -7.88 -0.09
C VAL A 7 -8.28 -8.55 -1.45
N ARG A 8 -9.35 -8.17 -2.14
CA ARG A 8 -9.71 -8.67 -3.49
C ARG A 8 -9.30 -7.66 -4.54
N LEU A 9 -8.53 -8.11 -5.52
CA LEU A 9 -8.07 -7.27 -6.63
C LEU A 9 -8.39 -7.91 -7.97
N PRO A 10 -8.75 -7.11 -8.99
CA PRO A 10 -8.86 -7.61 -10.36
C PRO A 10 -7.48 -7.91 -10.94
N ASP A 11 -7.43 -8.84 -11.90
CA ASP A 11 -6.19 -9.38 -12.50
C ASP A 11 -5.20 -8.31 -12.94
N ARG A 12 -5.69 -7.18 -13.46
CA ARG A 12 -4.85 -6.04 -13.89
C ARG A 12 -3.93 -5.50 -12.81
N PHE A 13 -4.25 -5.67 -11.52
CA PHE A 13 -3.35 -5.26 -10.44
C PHE A 13 -2.15 -6.19 -10.35
N TRP A 14 -2.33 -7.49 -10.57
CA TRP A 14 -1.26 -8.48 -10.39
C TRP A 14 -0.20 -8.44 -11.51
N SER A 15 -0.46 -7.70 -12.59
CA SER A 15 0.48 -7.51 -13.70
C SER A 15 1.22 -6.16 -13.66
N VAL A 16 1.08 -5.36 -12.60
CA VAL A 16 1.66 -4.00 -12.54
C VAL A 16 3.18 -4.07 -12.34
N PRO A 17 4.00 -3.56 -13.29
CA PRO A 17 5.44 -3.61 -13.13
C PRO A 17 5.92 -2.63 -12.05
N TYR A 18 6.99 -3.01 -11.34
CA TYR A 18 7.67 -2.07 -10.46
C TYR A 18 8.40 -0.98 -11.26
N VAL A 19 8.05 0.27 -10.99
CA VAL A 19 8.70 1.46 -11.57
C VAL A 19 8.94 2.48 -10.47
N GLY A 20 10.16 2.52 -9.93
CA GLY A 20 10.52 3.36 -8.78
C GLY A 20 10.30 4.87 -8.98
N ALA A 21 10.40 5.36 -10.23
CA ALA A 21 10.16 6.76 -10.57
C ALA A 21 8.68 7.15 -10.55
N ARG A 22 7.75 6.18 -10.57
CA ARG A 22 6.30 6.42 -10.53
C ARG A 22 5.81 6.33 -9.09
N PHE A 23 5.79 7.48 -8.42
CA PHE A 23 5.41 7.62 -7.00
C PHE A 23 4.30 8.66 -6.81
N PRO A 24 3.59 8.68 -5.66
CA PRO A 24 2.57 9.69 -5.37
C PRO A 24 3.14 11.11 -5.46
N GLY A 25 2.56 11.94 -6.33
CA GLY A 25 3.02 13.33 -6.57
C GLY A 25 4.15 13.50 -7.59
N SER A 26 4.63 12.43 -8.25
CA SER A 26 5.57 12.57 -9.37
C SER A 26 4.90 13.19 -10.60
N PRO A 27 5.63 13.92 -11.47
CA PRO A 27 5.10 14.43 -12.74
C PRO A 27 4.48 13.33 -13.62
N ALA A 28 5.15 12.17 -13.72
CA ALA A 28 4.67 11.02 -14.50
C ALA A 28 3.31 10.49 -14.02
N VAL A 29 3.01 10.61 -12.72
CA VAL A 29 1.72 10.22 -12.14
C VAL A 29 0.69 11.34 -12.26
N ALA A 30 1.11 12.61 -12.21
CA ALA A 30 0.22 13.73 -12.48
C ALA A 30 -0.33 13.71 -13.92
N GLU A 31 0.52 13.37 -14.89
CA GLU A 31 0.14 13.23 -16.30
C GLU A 31 -0.67 11.97 -16.57
N ARG A 32 -0.26 10.84 -15.98
CA ARG A 32 -0.93 9.55 -16.12
C ARG A 32 -1.12 8.89 -14.75
N PRO A 33 -2.27 9.06 -14.10
CA PRO A 33 -2.46 8.64 -12.70
C PRO A 33 -2.72 7.15 -12.49
N ASP A 34 -2.93 6.39 -13.56
CA ASP A 34 -3.19 4.95 -13.48
C ASP A 34 -1.90 4.11 -13.29
N LEU A 35 -2.10 2.79 -13.24
CA LEU A 35 -1.06 1.78 -13.03
C LEU A 35 -0.55 1.14 -14.33
N ALA A 36 -1.02 1.56 -15.51
CA ALA A 36 -0.70 0.90 -16.77
C ALA A 36 0.80 0.97 -17.09
N GLU A 37 1.46 2.04 -16.68
CA GLU A 37 2.91 2.24 -16.83
C GLU A 37 3.72 1.76 -15.61
N GLY A 38 3.10 1.06 -14.67
CA GLY A 38 3.74 0.61 -13.45
C GLY A 38 3.67 1.60 -12.29
N ALA A 39 4.25 1.19 -11.17
CA ALA A 39 4.20 1.93 -9.92
C ALA A 39 5.37 1.58 -9.00
N ASN A 40 5.69 2.47 -8.07
CA ASN A 40 6.47 2.11 -6.89
C ASN A 40 5.55 1.48 -5.82
N CYS A 41 6.16 1.07 -4.70
CA CYS A 41 5.44 0.43 -3.59
C CYS A 41 4.26 1.26 -3.07
N GLN A 42 4.47 2.56 -2.85
CA GLN A 42 3.48 3.45 -2.25
C GLN A 42 2.35 3.81 -3.22
N LEU A 43 2.67 4.10 -4.49
CA LEU A 43 1.65 4.36 -5.51
C LEU A 43 0.75 3.14 -5.72
N PHE A 44 1.34 1.94 -5.77
CA PHE A 44 0.59 0.70 -5.85
C PHE A 44 -0.32 0.50 -4.63
N ALA A 45 0.21 0.65 -3.41
CA ALA A 45 -0.58 0.56 -2.19
C ALA A 45 -1.77 1.54 -2.21
N TYR A 46 -1.55 2.79 -2.65
CA TYR A 46 -2.62 3.78 -2.75
C TYR A 46 -3.66 3.44 -3.81
N ALA A 47 -3.26 2.87 -4.94
CA ALA A 47 -4.20 2.40 -5.96
C ALA A 47 -5.06 1.23 -5.44
N VAL A 48 -4.51 0.34 -4.62
CA VAL A 48 -5.28 -0.71 -3.92
C VAL A 48 -6.32 -0.08 -3.00
N LEU A 49 -5.93 0.90 -2.19
CA LEU A 49 -6.87 1.61 -1.30
C LEU A 49 -7.99 2.31 -2.08
N ARG A 50 -7.64 3.01 -3.18
CA ARG A 50 -8.62 3.67 -4.06
C ARG A 50 -9.57 2.69 -4.73
N HIS A 51 -9.09 1.51 -5.12
CA HIS A 51 -9.95 0.46 -5.64
C HIS A 51 -11.05 0.05 -4.63
N HIS A 52 -10.73 0.10 -3.34
CA HIS A 52 -11.67 -0.18 -2.24
C HIS A 52 -12.38 1.08 -1.70
N GLY A 53 -12.36 2.20 -2.42
CA GLY A 53 -13.10 3.42 -2.07
C GLY A 53 -12.51 4.21 -0.90
N LEU A 54 -11.23 4.04 -0.62
CA LEU A 54 -10.46 4.89 0.31
C LEU A 54 -9.70 5.98 -0.45
N GLU A 55 -9.52 7.13 0.18
CA GLU A 55 -8.80 8.27 -0.40
C GLU A 55 -7.48 8.50 0.34
N PRO A 56 -6.39 7.77 -0.02
CA PRO A 56 -5.09 8.01 0.58
C PRO A 56 -4.53 9.38 0.17
N PRO A 57 -3.82 10.07 1.07
CA PRO A 57 -3.25 11.38 0.78
C PRO A 57 -2.10 11.27 -0.22
N ALA A 58 -1.82 12.30 -1.01
CA ALA A 58 -0.69 12.32 -1.95
C ALA A 58 0.65 12.62 -1.25
N LEU A 59 0.92 11.95 -0.12
CA LEU A 59 2.11 12.14 0.70
C LEU A 59 3.20 11.14 0.37
N ARG A 60 4.45 11.45 0.74
CA ARG A 60 5.59 10.51 0.71
C ARG A 60 5.66 9.75 2.04
N SER A 61 6.48 8.71 2.12
CA SER A 61 6.52 7.81 3.29
C SER A 61 6.78 8.52 4.63
N SER A 62 7.69 9.50 4.66
CA SER A 62 7.97 10.32 5.85
C SER A 62 6.77 11.18 6.26
N ASP A 63 6.14 11.84 5.29
CA ASP A 63 5.01 12.72 5.55
C ASP A 63 3.76 11.91 5.90
N LEU A 64 3.57 10.74 5.29
CA LEU A 64 2.53 9.77 5.64
C LEU A 64 2.66 9.29 7.08
N TRP A 65 3.89 9.05 7.55
CA TRP A 65 4.13 8.64 8.93
C TRP A 65 3.72 9.74 9.91
N ALA A 66 4.13 10.99 9.63
CA ALA A 66 3.82 12.16 10.42
C ALA A 66 2.34 12.60 10.34
N ASP A 67 1.64 12.28 9.25
CA ASP A 67 0.25 12.70 9.03
C ASP A 67 -0.69 12.16 10.12
N SER A 68 -1.51 13.03 10.67
CA SER A 68 -2.58 12.68 11.60
C SER A 68 -3.94 13.21 11.14
N ALA A 69 -3.99 13.89 10.00
CA ALA A 69 -5.20 14.52 9.47
C ALA A 69 -5.99 13.55 8.58
N SER A 70 -5.30 12.87 7.65
CA SER A 70 -5.92 11.96 6.68
C SER A 70 -5.72 10.49 7.00
N THR A 71 -4.85 10.21 7.97
CA THR A 71 -4.51 8.88 8.45
C THR A 71 -4.37 8.87 9.97
N THR A 72 -4.52 7.68 10.55
CA THR A 72 -4.30 7.46 11.98
C THR A 72 -3.35 6.29 12.20
N HIS A 73 -2.61 6.32 13.32
CA HIS A 73 -1.76 5.22 13.75
C HIS A 73 -2.63 4.13 14.38
N VAL A 74 -2.35 2.86 14.07
CA VAL A 74 -3.07 1.73 14.63
C VAL A 74 -2.11 0.65 15.12
N THR A 75 -2.46 -0.02 16.22
CA THR A 75 -1.65 -1.12 16.78
C THR A 75 -2.10 -2.50 16.31
N ALA A 76 -3.40 -2.63 15.97
CA ALA A 76 -3.96 -3.85 15.41
C ALA A 76 -4.35 -3.62 13.94
N ALA A 77 -3.53 -4.20 13.04
CA ALA A 77 -3.75 -4.10 11.61
C ALA A 77 -5.03 -4.82 11.18
N ARG A 78 -5.74 -4.23 10.23
CA ARG A 78 -6.93 -4.75 9.56
C ARG A 78 -6.75 -4.67 8.05
N PRO A 79 -7.53 -5.42 7.27
CA PRO A 79 -7.48 -5.32 5.81
C PRO A 79 -7.54 -3.87 5.35
N LEU A 80 -6.68 -3.52 4.38
CA LEU A 80 -6.50 -2.16 3.84
C LEU A 80 -5.73 -1.16 4.72
N ASP A 81 -5.16 -1.58 5.85
CA ASP A 81 -4.18 -0.75 6.55
C ASP A 81 -2.83 -0.76 5.83
N LEU A 82 -2.11 0.35 5.90
CA LEU A 82 -0.79 0.53 5.33
C LEU A 82 0.27 0.14 6.36
N LEU A 83 1.23 -0.69 5.96
CA LEU A 83 2.39 -1.06 6.77
C LEU A 83 3.63 -0.40 6.18
N LEU A 84 4.43 0.24 7.04
CA LEU A 84 5.67 0.91 6.65
C LEU A 84 6.86 0.08 7.14
N PHE A 85 7.76 -0.28 6.23
CA PHE A 85 8.95 -1.08 6.49
C PHE A 85 10.22 -0.36 6.08
N ASN A 86 11.31 -0.55 6.81
CA ASN A 86 12.63 -0.09 6.41
C ASN A 86 13.74 -0.98 7.03
N ALA A 87 15.00 -0.66 6.75
CA ALA A 87 16.16 -1.29 7.37
C ALA A 87 16.36 -0.84 8.84
N THR A 88 15.81 0.32 9.18
CA THR A 88 15.82 0.98 10.50
C THR A 88 14.40 1.42 10.86
N ASP A 89 14.23 2.10 11.99
CA ASP A 89 12.97 2.72 12.43
C ASP A 89 12.65 4.06 11.75
N ASP A 90 13.45 4.48 10.76
CA ASP A 90 13.26 5.72 10.02
C ASP A 90 12.18 5.57 8.92
N ALA A 91 11.22 6.48 8.88
CA ALA A 91 10.17 6.53 7.86
C ALA A 91 10.62 7.10 6.51
N TYR A 92 11.77 7.76 6.46
CA TYR A 92 12.33 8.28 5.22
C TYR A 92 12.67 7.14 4.25
N GLY A 93 12.04 7.16 3.07
CA GLY A 93 12.21 6.12 2.06
C GLY A 93 11.61 4.76 2.42
N ALA A 94 10.75 4.69 3.45
CA ALA A 94 10.12 3.45 3.87
C ALA A 94 9.33 2.78 2.74
N HIS A 95 9.46 1.46 2.67
CA HIS A 95 8.66 0.61 1.81
C HIS A 95 7.24 0.49 2.36
N VAL A 96 6.24 0.61 1.48
CA VAL A 96 4.83 0.59 1.88
C VAL A 96 4.14 -0.66 1.32
N GLY A 97 3.41 -1.37 2.18
CA GLY A 97 2.53 -2.47 1.81
C GLY A 97 1.13 -2.31 2.40
N VAL A 98 0.20 -3.15 1.96
CA VAL A 98 -1.19 -3.20 2.41
C VAL A 98 -1.42 -4.50 3.18
N TRP A 99 -2.00 -4.41 4.37
CA TRP A 99 -2.44 -5.59 5.11
C TRP A 99 -3.53 -6.32 4.32
N ALA A 100 -3.22 -7.55 3.92
CA ALA A 100 -4.09 -8.40 3.10
C ALA A 100 -4.76 -9.53 3.89
N GLY A 101 -4.35 -9.77 5.13
CA GLY A 101 -4.84 -10.85 5.99
C GLY A 101 -3.86 -11.12 7.13
N PRO A 102 -4.13 -12.11 8.00
CA PRO A 102 -3.24 -12.46 9.11
C PRO A 102 -1.79 -12.64 8.65
N ASP A 103 -0.93 -11.71 9.08
CA ASP A 103 0.48 -11.58 8.71
C ASP A 103 0.79 -11.47 7.22
N GLN A 104 -0.22 -11.32 6.35
CA GLN A 104 -0.05 -11.23 4.91
C GLN A 104 -0.04 -9.78 4.46
N VAL A 105 1.00 -9.39 3.73
CA VAL A 105 1.16 -8.02 3.22
C VAL A 105 1.24 -8.08 1.70
N LEU A 106 0.26 -7.45 1.06
CA LEU A 106 0.26 -7.19 -0.37
C LEU A 106 1.13 -5.96 -0.65
N HIS A 107 2.09 -6.08 -1.57
CA HIS A 107 2.98 -4.98 -1.91
C HIS A 107 3.56 -5.14 -3.32
N LEU A 108 4.25 -4.11 -3.78
CA LEU A 108 5.02 -4.10 -5.02
C LEU A 108 6.42 -3.59 -4.71
N CYS A 109 7.47 -4.33 -5.05
CA CYS A 109 8.86 -3.93 -4.79
C CYS A 109 9.78 -4.28 -5.96
N ALA A 110 10.96 -3.65 -5.97
CA ALA A 110 11.98 -3.88 -6.99
C ALA A 110 12.44 -5.34 -7.06
N GLU A 111 12.50 -6.04 -5.91
CA GLU A 111 12.95 -7.43 -5.83
C GLU A 111 11.96 -8.39 -6.51
N ALA A 112 10.66 -8.20 -6.31
CA ALA A 112 9.63 -9.04 -6.90
C ALA A 112 9.32 -8.66 -8.36
N GLY A 113 9.50 -7.39 -8.74
CA GLY A 113 9.23 -6.86 -10.08
C GLY A 113 7.74 -6.72 -10.43
N ALA A 114 6.86 -7.48 -9.78
CA ALA A 114 5.40 -7.43 -9.86
C ALA A 114 4.79 -7.54 -8.45
N PRO A 115 3.47 -7.35 -8.27
CA PRO A 115 2.86 -7.40 -6.95
C PRO A 115 2.93 -8.79 -6.36
N ALA A 116 3.25 -8.82 -5.08
CA ALA A 116 3.41 -10.04 -4.33
C ALA A 116 2.66 -9.93 -3.00
N VAL A 117 2.35 -11.08 -2.42
CA VAL A 117 1.95 -11.17 -1.03
C VAL A 117 3.04 -11.91 -0.27
N TRP A 118 3.62 -11.22 0.71
CA TRP A 118 4.63 -11.80 1.58
C TRP A 118 4.12 -11.84 3.02
N PRO A 119 4.47 -12.88 3.80
CA PRO A 119 4.23 -12.87 5.23
C PRO A 119 5.15 -11.86 5.93
N LEU A 120 4.78 -11.34 7.11
CA LEU A 120 5.65 -10.47 7.91
C LEU A 120 7.05 -11.07 8.17
N SER A 121 7.13 -12.39 8.35
CA SER A 121 8.41 -13.09 8.53
C SER A 121 9.33 -12.97 7.31
N ALA A 122 8.78 -12.86 6.10
CA ALA A 122 9.56 -12.66 4.88
C ALA A 122 10.10 -11.22 4.79
N PHE A 123 9.41 -10.22 5.35
CA PHE A 123 9.97 -8.88 5.52
C PHE A 123 11.09 -8.88 6.57
N ALA A 124 10.87 -9.50 7.72
CA ALA A 124 11.84 -9.60 8.80
C ALA A 124 13.17 -10.26 8.36
N ALA A 125 13.10 -11.24 7.46
CA ALA A 125 14.27 -11.92 6.90
C ALA A 125 15.07 -11.07 5.89
N ARG A 126 14.53 -9.94 5.42
CA ARG A 126 15.16 -9.08 4.40
C ARG A 126 15.80 -7.84 5.04
N PRO A 127 17.12 -7.65 4.93
CA PRO A 127 17.80 -6.52 5.58
C PRO A 127 17.19 -5.14 5.26
N ARG A 128 16.67 -4.95 4.05
CA ARG A 128 16.05 -3.69 3.60
C ARG A 128 14.69 -3.39 4.21
N TYR A 129 13.97 -4.41 4.69
CA TYR A 129 12.59 -4.28 5.14
C TYR A 129 12.34 -4.88 6.53
N ARG A 130 13.42 -5.25 7.23
CA ARG A 130 13.37 -6.02 8.47
C ARG A 130 12.61 -5.34 9.61
N THR A 131 12.55 -4.02 9.60
CA THR A 131 11.92 -3.22 10.63
C THR A 131 10.54 -2.78 10.17
N LEU A 132 9.50 -3.25 10.84
CA LEU A 132 8.17 -2.66 10.76
C LEU A 132 8.16 -1.37 11.60
N ILE A 133 8.09 -0.22 10.95
CA ILE A 133 8.05 1.10 11.60
C ILE A 133 6.71 1.29 12.30
N GLY A 134 5.64 0.89 11.61
CA GLY A 134 4.30 0.95 12.16
C GLY A 134 3.21 0.80 11.10
N VAL A 135 1.97 1.06 11.54
CA VAL A 135 0.78 0.84 10.73
C VAL A 135 -0.07 2.11 10.69
N LYS A 136 -0.51 2.48 9.48
CA LYS A 136 -1.32 3.66 9.20
C LYS A 136 -2.64 3.24 8.57
N ARG A 137 -3.75 3.81 9.06
CA ARG A 137 -5.09 3.63 8.49
C ARG A 137 -5.56 4.92 7.84
N VAL A 138 -6.00 4.85 6.59
CA VAL A 138 -6.65 5.98 5.90
C VAL A 138 -8.06 6.19 6.46
N THR A 139 -8.41 7.43 6.77
CA THR A 139 -9.70 7.78 7.39
C THR A 139 -10.73 8.26 6.36
N ALA A 140 -10.29 8.85 5.26
CA ALA A 140 -11.16 9.37 4.20
C ALA A 140 -11.69 8.26 3.27
N ARG A 141 -12.98 8.36 2.92
CA ARG A 141 -13.65 7.49 1.94
C ARG A 141 -14.18 8.30 0.77
N SER A 142 -14.14 7.72 -0.43
CA SER A 142 -14.75 8.30 -1.61
C SER A 142 -16.27 8.35 -1.43
N ALA A 143 -16.89 9.51 -1.67
CA ALA A 143 -18.36 9.67 -1.60
C ALA A 143 -19.11 8.73 -2.56
N ARG A 144 -18.44 8.24 -3.62
CA ARG A 144 -18.99 7.28 -4.60
C ARG A 144 -19.15 5.84 -4.10
N ALA A 145 -18.64 5.49 -2.91
CA ALA A 145 -18.76 4.13 -2.37
C ALA A 145 -20.14 3.82 -1.72
N GLN A 146 -21.05 4.81 -1.67
CA GLN A 146 -22.38 4.68 -1.07
C GLN A 146 -23.47 4.67 -2.16
N CYS A 147 -23.54 3.61 -2.94
CA CYS A 147 -24.78 3.25 -3.65
C CYS A 147 -24.91 1.73 -3.64
N PRO A 148 -25.74 1.14 -2.74
CA PRO A 148 -26.17 -0.22 -2.92
C PRO A 148 -27.15 -0.24 -4.10
N SER A 149 -26.73 -0.77 -5.24
CA SER A 149 -27.65 -1.10 -6.32
C SER A 149 -28.58 -2.22 -5.83
N ARG A 150 -29.78 -1.84 -5.40
CA ARG A 150 -30.92 -2.77 -5.35
C ARG A 150 -31.37 -2.98 -6.80
N GLY A 151 -31.20 -4.20 -7.31
CA GLY A 151 -31.79 -4.71 -8.54
C GLY A 151 -32.14 -6.17 -8.30
#